data_AF-A0A6B3FJK8-F1
#
_entry.id   AF-A0A6B3FJK8-F1
#
_cell.length_a   1.000
_cell.length_b   1.000
_cell.length_c   1.000
_cell.angle_alpha   90.00
_cell.angle_beta   90.00
_cell.angle_gamma   90.00
#
_symmetry.space_group_name_H-M   'P 1'
#
loop_
_entity.id
_entity.type
_entity.pdbx_description
1 polymer ?
#
loop_
_entity_poly.entity_id
_entity_poly.type
_entity_poly.pdbx_seq_one_letter_code
_entity_poly.pdbx_strand_id
1 'polypeptide(L)'
;QLKDKPNAKVVELAGIDNLELTKQRSQGFADALKNYSNIKLVARQAADFTVESGQAKMAQLLQAQKQFDALWNHDDDQGVGALRAIKQAGRDEFIMV
;
A
#
# COMPACT_ATOMS: atom_id res chain seq x y z
N GLN A 1 10.92 -9.21 8.45
CA GLN A 1 9.95 -10.13 7.85
C GLN A 1 10.08 -10.19 6.31
N LEU A 2 10.20 -9.06 5.59
CA LEU A 2 10.36 -9.11 4.12
C LEU A 2 11.81 -9.30 3.63
N LYS A 3 12.82 -8.94 4.44
CA LYS A 3 14.25 -8.94 4.03
C LYS A 3 14.72 -10.28 3.47
N ASP A 4 14.30 -11.39 4.07
CA ASP A 4 14.73 -12.74 3.69
C ASP A 4 13.71 -13.44 2.78
N LYS A 5 12.61 -12.76 2.43
CA LYS A 5 11.59 -13.30 1.52
C LYS A 5 12.01 -13.07 0.06
N PRO A 6 12.18 -14.12 -0.76
CA PRO A 6 12.50 -13.96 -2.17
C PRO A 6 11.31 -13.37 -2.93
N ASN A 7 11.57 -12.39 -3.80
CA ASN A 7 10.55 -11.73 -4.64
C ASN A 7 9.35 -11.16 -3.84
N ALA A 8 9.62 -10.56 -2.70
CA ALA A 8 8.58 -9.94 -1.88
C ALA A 8 7.88 -8.83 -2.66
N LYS A 9 6.55 -8.86 -2.67
CA LYS A 9 5.71 -7.89 -3.38
C LYS A 9 5.09 -6.94 -2.38
N VAL A 10 5.23 -5.65 -2.61
CA VAL A 10 4.58 -4.61 -1.80
C VAL A 10 3.65 -3.76 -2.66
N VAL A 11 2.60 -3.25 -2.06
CA VAL A 11 1.67 -2.31 -2.68
C VAL A 11 1.63 -1.01 -1.88
N GLU A 12 1.31 0.08 -2.56
CA GLU A 12 1.23 1.41 -1.95
C GLU A 12 -0.19 1.97 -2.08
N LEU A 13 -0.77 2.36 -0.95
CA LEU A 13 -1.96 3.19 -0.87
C LEU A 13 -1.54 4.61 -0.51
N ALA A 14 -1.27 5.38 -1.56
CA ALA A 14 -0.83 6.76 -1.46
C ALA A 14 -1.99 7.70 -1.10
N GLY A 15 -1.62 8.90 -0.66
CA GLY A 15 -2.53 10.03 -0.56
C GLY A 15 -2.80 10.73 -1.90
N ILE A 16 -3.24 11.98 -1.84
CA ILE A 16 -3.57 12.80 -3.02
C ILE A 16 -2.29 13.09 -3.82
N ASP A 17 -2.26 12.71 -5.10
CA ASP A 17 -1.05 12.71 -5.95
C ASP A 17 -0.43 14.10 -6.20
N ASN A 18 -1.25 15.14 -6.25
CA ASN A 18 -0.76 16.49 -6.57
C ASN A 18 -0.06 17.17 -5.39
N LEU A 19 -0.21 16.65 -4.16
CA LEU A 19 0.40 17.20 -2.97
C LEU A 19 1.88 16.86 -2.88
N GLU A 20 2.68 17.87 -2.56
CA GLU A 20 4.12 17.71 -2.39
C GLU A 20 4.46 16.68 -1.30
N LEU A 21 3.69 16.65 -0.20
CA LEU A 21 3.89 15.67 0.87
C LEU A 21 3.72 14.22 0.37
N THR A 22 2.74 13.96 -0.51
CA THR A 22 2.48 12.63 -1.05
C THR A 22 3.62 12.20 -1.96
N LYS A 23 4.12 13.12 -2.79
CA LYS A 23 5.28 12.88 -3.65
C LYS A 23 6.52 12.56 -2.84
N GLN A 24 6.79 13.33 -1.78
CA GLN A 24 7.94 13.11 -0.90
C GLN A 24 7.85 11.78 -0.16
N ARG A 25 6.67 11.41 0.36
CA ARG A 25 6.44 10.08 0.95
C ARG A 25 6.72 8.98 -0.07
N SER A 26 6.08 9.04 -1.24
CA SER A 26 6.22 8.01 -2.29
C SER A 26 7.68 7.86 -2.74
N GLN A 27 8.38 8.99 -2.90
CA GLN A 27 9.79 9.03 -3.27
C GLN A 27 10.66 8.40 -2.19
N GLY A 28 10.46 8.76 -0.92
CA GLY A 28 11.21 8.18 0.20
C GLY A 28 11.02 6.66 0.31
N PHE A 29 9.79 6.16 0.09
CA PHE A 29 9.53 4.73 0.05
C PHE A 29 10.24 4.05 -1.13
N ALA A 30 10.12 4.60 -2.34
CA ALA A 30 10.82 4.08 -3.52
C ALA A 30 12.34 4.06 -3.34
N ASP A 31 12.92 5.10 -2.73
CA ASP A 31 14.35 5.17 -2.42
C ASP A 31 14.77 4.14 -1.36
N ALA A 32 13.96 3.94 -0.32
CA ALA A 32 14.22 2.90 0.68
C ALA A 32 14.23 1.51 0.04
N LEU A 33 13.30 1.22 -0.87
CA LEU A 33 13.22 -0.06 -1.58
C LEU A 33 14.44 -0.36 -2.46
N LYS A 34 15.16 0.65 -2.96
CA LYS A 34 16.40 0.45 -3.74
C LYS A 34 17.49 -0.30 -2.96
N ASN A 35 17.45 -0.25 -1.63
CA ASN A 35 18.38 -0.98 -0.77
C ASN A 35 18.05 -2.49 -0.65
N TYR A 36 16.92 -2.94 -1.23
CA TYR A 36 16.41 -4.30 -1.11
C TYR A 36 16.02 -4.85 -2.48
N SER A 37 16.98 -5.48 -3.17
CA SER A 37 16.76 -6.06 -4.51
C SER A 37 15.69 -7.15 -4.57
N ASN A 38 15.36 -7.76 -3.43
CA ASN A 38 14.34 -8.81 -3.31
C ASN A 38 12.91 -8.25 -3.17
N ILE A 39 12.73 -6.95 -2.92
CA ILE A 39 11.43 -6.33 -2.70
C ILE A 39 11.02 -5.53 -3.95
N LYS A 40 9.77 -5.69 -4.39
CA LYS A 40 9.23 -5.00 -5.57
C LYS A 40 7.92 -4.32 -5.22
N LEU A 41 7.82 -3.03 -5.53
CA LEU A 41 6.55 -2.31 -5.56
C LEU A 41 5.77 -2.76 -6.82
N VAL A 42 4.66 -3.46 -6.62
CA VAL A 42 3.91 -4.10 -7.73
C VAL A 42 2.61 -3.36 -8.10
N ALA A 43 2.11 -2.51 -7.20
CA ALA A 43 0.94 -1.68 -7.48
C ALA A 43 0.92 -0.46 -6.57
N ARG A 44 0.36 0.63 -7.08
CA ARG A 44 0.11 1.87 -6.34
C ARG A 44 -1.27 2.40 -6.70
N GLN A 45 -2.01 2.89 -5.71
CA GLN A 45 -3.25 3.64 -5.89
C GLN A 45 -3.24 4.87 -4.99
N ALA A 46 -3.72 6.00 -5.51
CA ALA A 46 -3.90 7.23 -4.75
C ALA A 46 -5.32 7.31 -4.19
N ALA A 47 -5.42 7.59 -2.89
CA ALA A 47 -6.64 7.93 -2.16
C ALA A 47 -6.66 9.42 -1.81
N ASP A 48 -7.74 9.87 -1.19
CA ASP A 48 -8.01 11.27 -0.91
C ASP A 48 -7.88 11.63 0.58
N PHE A 49 -7.10 10.85 1.35
CA PHE A 49 -6.98 10.95 2.82
C PHE A 49 -8.34 10.85 3.54
N THR A 50 -9.26 10.07 2.98
CA THR A 50 -10.56 9.79 3.61
C THR A 50 -10.78 8.30 3.77
N VAL A 51 -11.61 7.94 4.74
CA VAL A 51 -12.01 6.54 4.97
C VAL A 51 -12.63 5.94 3.71
N GLU A 52 -13.49 6.68 3.01
CA GLU A 52 -14.21 6.20 1.83
C GLU A 52 -13.27 5.95 0.66
N SER A 53 -12.36 6.91 0.38
CA SER A 53 -11.38 6.77 -0.69
C SER A 53 -10.38 5.65 -0.40
N GLY A 54 -9.91 5.55 0.86
CA GLY A 54 -9.03 4.46 1.30
C GLY A 54 -9.67 3.09 1.12
N GLN A 55 -10.95 2.93 1.49
CA GLN A 55 -11.67 1.67 1.28
C GLN A 55 -11.80 1.33 -0.20
N ALA A 56 -12.22 2.30 -1.03
CA ALA A 56 -12.41 2.09 -2.47
C ALA A 56 -11.10 1.72 -3.18
N LYS A 57 -10.02 2.44 -2.89
CA LYS A 57 -8.71 2.25 -3.51
C LYS A 57 -8.01 0.99 -3.02
N MET A 58 -8.16 0.64 -1.75
CA MET A 58 -7.68 -0.64 -1.25
C MET A 58 -8.43 -1.81 -1.89
N ALA A 59 -9.76 -1.72 -2.06
CA ALA A 59 -10.52 -2.76 -2.76
C ALA A 59 -10.02 -2.96 -4.21
N GLN A 60 -9.68 -1.89 -4.92
CA GLN A 60 -9.07 -1.98 -6.25
C GLN A 60 -7.69 -2.67 -6.21
N LEU A 61 -6.84 -2.33 -5.25
CA LEU A 61 -5.54 -2.99 -5.04
C LEU A 61 -5.73 -4.49 -4.75
N LEU A 62 -6.65 -4.87 -3.87
CA LEU A 62 -6.94 -6.27 -3.52
C LEU A 62 -7.47 -7.07 -4.71
N GLN A 63 -8.28 -6.45 -5.58
CA GLN A 63 -8.80 -7.07 -6.79
C GLN A 63 -7.70 -7.30 -7.83
N ALA A 64 -6.85 -6.30 -8.05
CA ALA A 64 -5.77 -6.32 -9.04
C ALA A 64 -4.58 -7.21 -8.61
N GLN A 65 -4.25 -7.23 -7.32
CA GLN A 65 -3.14 -7.99 -6.77
C GLN A 65 -3.65 -9.14 -5.89
N LYS A 66 -3.79 -10.33 -6.48
CA LYS A 66 -4.27 -11.54 -5.80
C LYS A 66 -3.37 -11.98 -4.63
N GLN A 67 -2.09 -11.61 -4.67
CA GLN A 67 -1.13 -11.93 -3.62
C GLN A 67 -0.05 -10.83 -3.56
N PHE A 68 0.19 -10.32 -2.35
CA PHE A 68 1.30 -9.43 -1.99
C PHE A 68 1.63 -9.64 -0.51
N ASP A 69 2.76 -9.10 -0.06
CA ASP A 69 3.34 -9.38 1.26
C ASP A 69 3.25 -8.20 2.22
N ALA A 70 3.18 -6.98 1.70
CA ALA A 70 2.87 -5.80 2.50
C ALA A 70 2.11 -4.73 1.75
N LEU A 71 1.30 -3.98 2.49
CA LEU A 71 0.68 -2.72 2.09
C LEU A 71 1.38 -1.60 2.84
N TRP A 72 1.83 -0.57 2.14
CA TRP A 72 2.24 0.69 2.74
C TRP A 72 1.16 1.75 2.54
N ASN A 73 0.68 2.33 3.63
CA ASN A 73 -0.43 3.27 3.68
C ASN A 73 0.04 4.63 4.22
N HIS A 74 -0.34 5.72 3.57
CA HIS A 74 0.22 7.05 3.89
C HIS A 74 -0.40 7.74 5.10
N ASP A 75 -1.64 7.43 5.46
CA ASP A 75 -2.46 8.28 6.34
C ASP A 75 -3.54 7.48 7.09
N ASP A 76 -3.92 7.90 8.29
CA ASP A 76 -4.72 7.14 9.24
C ASP A 76 -6.18 6.99 8.83
N ASP A 77 -6.82 8.04 8.33
CA ASP A 77 -8.24 7.99 7.92
C ASP A 77 -8.44 7.02 6.73
N GLN A 78 -7.62 7.16 5.68
CA GLN A 78 -7.64 6.18 4.59
C GLN A 78 -7.21 4.78 5.06
N GLY A 79 -6.38 4.69 6.10
CA GLY A 79 -5.96 3.43 6.70
C GLY A 79 -7.13 2.67 7.34
N VAL A 80 -8.03 3.37 8.03
CA VAL A 80 -9.29 2.78 8.53
C VAL A 80 -10.13 2.22 7.38
N GLY A 81 -10.21 2.96 6.26
CA GLY A 81 -10.86 2.49 5.04
C GLY A 81 -10.20 1.23 4.46
N ALA A 82 -8.89 1.22 4.37
CA ALA A 82 -8.11 0.08 3.89
C ALA A 82 -8.37 -1.17 4.74
N LEU A 83 -8.32 -1.05 6.07
CA LEU A 83 -8.63 -2.16 7.00
C LEU A 83 -10.03 -2.73 6.79
N ARG A 84 -11.03 -1.89 6.51
CA ARG A 84 -12.39 -2.35 6.18
C ARG A 84 -12.41 -3.17 4.90
N ALA A 85 -11.75 -2.69 3.84
CA ALA A 85 -11.67 -3.40 2.56
C ALA A 85 -10.94 -4.75 2.70
N ILE A 86 -9.85 -4.77 3.45
CA ILE A 86 -9.06 -5.98 3.74
C ILE A 86 -9.92 -7.01 4.48
N LYS A 87 -10.63 -6.58 5.53
CA LYS A 87 -11.55 -7.44 6.29
C LYS A 87 -12.69 -7.98 5.43
N GLN A 88 -13.28 -7.15 4.56
CA GLN A 88 -14.33 -7.58 3.64
C GLN A 88 -13.84 -8.59 2.59
N ALA A 89 -12.59 -8.46 2.15
CA ALA A 89 -11.97 -9.42 1.24
C ALA A 89 -11.54 -10.72 1.94
N GLY A 90 -11.57 -10.79 3.27
CA GLY A 90 -11.14 -11.94 4.04
C GLY A 90 -9.65 -12.26 3.89
N ARG A 91 -8.81 -11.24 3.74
CA ARG A 91 -7.36 -11.38 3.55
C ARG A 91 -6.60 -10.98 4.81
N ASP A 92 -5.61 -11.78 5.20
CA ASP A 92 -4.81 -11.64 6.41
C ASP A 92 -3.33 -12.04 6.23
N GLU A 93 -2.91 -12.34 5.00
CA GLU A 93 -1.62 -12.93 4.68
C GLU A 93 -0.47 -11.92 4.50
N PHE A 94 -0.76 -10.62 4.64
CA PHE A 94 0.20 -9.53 4.49
C PHE A 94 0.16 -8.58 5.68
N ILE A 95 1.25 -7.82 5.85
CA ILE A 95 1.33 -6.77 6.86
C ILE A 95 0.89 -5.44 6.26
N MET A 96 0.14 -4.64 7.02
CA MET A 96 -0.11 -3.24 6.69
C MET A 96 0.81 -2.36 7.53
N VAL A 97 1.47 -1.41 6.88
CA VAL A 97 2.42 -0.45 7.47
C VAL A 97 1.91 0.95 7.22
#